data_AF-A0A0C1RME6-F1
#
_entry.id   AF-A0A0C1RME6-F1
#
_cell.length_a   1.000
_cell.length_b   1.000
_cell.length_c   1.000
_cell.angle_alpha   90.00
_cell.angle_beta   90.00
_cell.angle_gamma   90.00
#
_symmetry.space_group_name_H-M   'P 1'
#
loop_
_entity.id
_entity.type
_entity.pdbx_description
1 polymer ?
#
loop_
_entity_poly.entity_id
_entity_poly.type
_entity_poly.pdbx_seq_one_letter_code
_entity_poly.pdbx_strand_id
1 'polypeptide(L)'
;MKLRDLTNKATWKNKNLLKIFLLIAFLILFKPPIVETIGKLFRCTFSAITDIRSFQLNLTTPRTGEHILPPAVQEMLAILRSHQIISYNISGKIMNDPTLHQRIVESAWPRRMSPESNYKFIFISELDNSSNCREIERRKEVTLVFCR
;
A
#
# COMPACT_ATOMS: atom_id res chain seq x y z
N MET A 1 23.56 52.48 -23.77
CA MET A 1 23.57 51.04 -23.43
C MET A 1 23.10 50.70 -22.00
N LYS A 2 23.18 51.62 -21.02
CA LYS A 2 22.79 51.38 -19.60
C LYS A 2 21.28 51.29 -19.28
N LEU A 3 20.39 51.92 -20.05
CA LEU A 3 18.94 51.93 -19.74
C LEU A 3 18.23 50.60 -20.00
N ARG A 4 18.72 49.79 -20.94
CA ARG A 4 18.09 48.50 -21.32
C ARG A 4 18.35 47.39 -20.29
N ASP A 5 19.34 47.58 -19.43
CA ASP A 5 19.77 46.60 -18.43
C ASP A 5 18.98 46.74 -17.11
N LEU A 6 18.61 47.97 -16.74
CA LEU A 6 17.79 48.26 -15.57
C LEU A 6 16.34 47.78 -15.72
N THR A 7 15.77 47.84 -16.94
CA THR A 7 14.41 47.38 -17.23
C THR A 7 14.28 45.86 -17.21
N ASN A 8 15.30 45.13 -17.66
CA ASN A 8 15.33 43.66 -17.58
C ASN A 8 15.50 43.16 -16.15
N LYS A 9 16.29 43.85 -15.33
CA LYS A 9 16.49 43.49 -13.90
C LYS A 9 15.23 43.73 -13.07
N ALA A 10 14.49 44.81 -13.34
CA ALA A 10 13.21 45.12 -12.68
C ALA A 10 12.09 44.14 -13.05
N THR A 11 11.99 43.75 -14.32
CA THR A 11 10.98 42.78 -14.79
C THR A 11 11.26 41.35 -14.30
N TRP A 12 12.53 40.96 -14.15
CA TRP A 12 12.91 39.68 -13.54
C TRP A 12 12.56 39.62 -12.05
N LYS A 13 12.83 40.69 -11.30
CA LYS A 13 12.51 40.78 -9.86
C LYS A 13 11.00 40.68 -9.60
N ASN A 14 10.18 41.35 -10.41
CA ASN A 14 8.72 41.33 -10.26
C ASN A 14 8.10 39.96 -10.58
N LYS A 15 8.61 39.24 -11.60
CA LYS A 15 8.14 37.89 -11.92
C LYS A 15 8.45 36.89 -10.80
N ASN A 16 9.60 37.02 -10.14
CA ASN A 16 9.97 36.16 -9.01
C ASN A 16 9.13 36.48 -7.76
N LEU A 17 8.86 37.76 -7.48
CA LEU A 17 7.97 38.16 -6.39
C LEU A 17 6.54 37.64 -6.58
N LEU A 18 6.02 37.69 -7.81
CA LEU A 18 4.69 37.15 -8.13
C LEU A 18 4.63 35.63 -7.90
N LYS A 19 5.66 34.88 -8.30
CA LYS A 19 5.74 33.42 -8.05
C LYS A 19 5.79 33.11 -6.56
N ILE A 20 6.58 33.85 -5.78
CA ILE A 20 6.65 33.68 -4.31
C ILE A 20 5.29 33.97 -3.69
N PHE A 21 4.62 35.05 -4.13
CA PHE A 21 3.30 35.40 -3.63
C PHE A 21 2.25 34.33 -3.93
N LEU A 22 2.24 33.80 -5.17
CA LEU A 22 1.36 32.70 -5.54
C LEU A 22 1.63 31.43 -4.72
N LEU A 23 2.88 31.13 -4.41
CA LEU A 23 3.27 29.97 -3.62
C LEU A 23 2.85 30.12 -2.15
N ILE A 24 3.03 31.30 -1.57
CA ILE A 24 2.55 31.63 -0.21
C ILE A 24 1.02 31.59 -0.17
N ALA A 25 0.35 32.21 -1.14
CA ALA A 25 -1.11 32.17 -1.25
C ALA A 25 -1.62 30.74 -1.37
N PHE A 26 -0.99 29.90 -2.19
CA PHE A 26 -1.31 28.47 -2.30
C PHE A 26 -1.16 27.75 -0.96
N LEU A 27 -0.07 27.95 -0.23
CA LEU A 27 0.15 27.34 1.08
C LEU A 27 -0.89 27.79 2.12
N ILE A 28 -1.33 29.05 2.08
CA ILE A 28 -2.33 29.61 3.00
C ILE A 28 -3.75 29.14 2.65
N LEU A 29 -4.10 29.12 1.36
CA LEU A 29 -5.43 28.73 0.87
C LEU A 29 -5.66 27.22 0.99
N PHE A 30 -4.67 26.40 0.64
CA PHE A 30 -4.83 24.95 0.62
C PHE A 30 -4.48 24.30 1.97
N LYS A 31 -3.85 25.03 2.90
CA LYS A 31 -3.40 24.55 4.24
C LYS A 31 -3.01 23.07 4.21
N PRO A 32 -2.09 22.67 3.31
CA PRO A 32 -1.81 21.26 3.15
C PRO A 32 -1.29 20.73 4.50
N PRO A 33 -1.69 19.51 4.92
CA PRO A 33 -1.33 18.94 6.23
C PRO A 33 0.15 18.50 6.27
N ILE A 34 1.05 19.29 5.66
CA ILE A 34 2.48 19.02 5.52
C ILE A 34 3.13 18.96 6.89
N VAL A 35 2.80 19.89 7.80
CA VAL A 35 3.40 19.92 9.14
C VAL A 35 2.99 18.70 9.97
N GLU A 36 1.72 18.29 9.90
CA GLU A 36 1.25 17.08 10.59
C GLU A 36 1.85 15.81 9.99
N THR A 37 1.95 15.76 8.65
CA THR A 37 2.54 14.62 7.93
C THR A 37 4.03 14.50 8.25
N ILE A 38 4.78 15.60 8.23
CA ILE A 38 6.18 15.66 8.62
C ILE A 38 6.34 15.25 10.10
N GLY A 39 5.50 15.77 10.99
CA GLY A 39 5.52 15.40 12.41
C GLY A 39 5.26 13.91 12.64
N LYS A 40 4.31 13.33 11.91
CA LYS A 40 4.03 11.88 11.95
C LYS A 40 5.22 11.08 11.41
N LEU A 41 5.81 11.47 10.28
CA LEU A 41 6.98 10.82 9.71
C LEU A 41 8.18 10.84 10.68
N PHE A 42 8.46 11.98 11.30
CA PHE A 42 9.54 12.09 12.29
C PHE A 42 9.28 11.24 13.52
N ARG A 43 8.05 11.22 14.05
CA ARG A 43 7.70 10.36 15.20
C ARG A 43 7.84 8.87 14.88
N CYS A 44 7.34 8.43 13.72
CA CYS A 44 7.48 7.03 13.30
C CYS A 44 8.95 6.64 13.10
N THR A 45 9.76 7.52 12.51
CA THR A 45 11.19 7.28 12.29
C THR A 45 11.95 7.25 13.61
N PHE A 46 11.66 8.18 14.52
CA PHE A 46 12.32 8.25 15.82
C PHE A 46 12.03 7.01 16.68
N SER A 47 10.77 6.55 16.70
CA SER A 47 10.39 5.33 17.41
C SER A 47 11.14 4.09 16.93
N ALA A 48 11.44 3.99 15.64
CA ALA A 48 12.22 2.87 15.09
C ALA A 48 13.70 2.94 15.47
N ILE A 49 14.25 4.15 15.65
CA ILE A 49 15.64 4.37 16.04
C ILE A 49 15.84 4.11 17.54
N THR A 50 14.89 4.54 18.38
CA THR A 50 14.98 4.36 19.84
C THR A 50 14.87 2.90 20.27
N ASP A 51 14.23 2.06 19.47
CA ASP A 51 14.08 0.62 19.74
C ASP A 51 14.56 -0.24 18.56
N ILE A 52 15.80 0.01 18.14
CA ILE A 52 16.40 -0.69 17.00
C ILE A 52 16.50 -2.20 17.22
N ARG A 53 16.57 -2.65 18.48
CA ARG A 53 16.63 -4.08 18.82
C ARG A 53 15.29 -4.76 18.54
N SER A 54 14.16 -4.18 18.96
CA SER A 54 12.85 -4.73 18.62
C SER A 54 12.59 -4.65 17.12
N PHE A 55 13.02 -3.57 16.46
CA PHE A 55 12.94 -3.45 15.00
C PHE A 55 13.68 -4.59 14.28
N GLN A 56 14.94 -4.86 14.66
CA GLN A 56 15.71 -5.97 14.08
C GLN A 56 15.05 -7.32 14.36
N LEU A 57 14.60 -7.56 15.59
CA LEU A 57 13.89 -8.79 15.95
C LEU A 57 12.62 -8.96 15.12
N ASN A 58 11.87 -7.89 14.89
CA ASN A 58 10.65 -7.88 14.08
C ASN A 58 10.92 -8.24 12.61
N LEU A 59 12.05 -7.78 12.05
CA LEU A 59 12.48 -8.13 10.69
C LEU A 59 12.86 -9.60 10.55
N THR A 60 13.45 -10.21 11.58
CA THR A 60 13.94 -11.59 11.53
C THR A 60 12.93 -12.61 12.05
N THR A 61 11.91 -12.17 12.78
CA THR A 61 10.87 -13.05 13.32
C THR A 61 9.79 -13.28 12.27
N PRO A 62 9.54 -14.52 11.84
CA PRO A 62 8.48 -14.81 10.89
C PRO A 62 7.13 -14.32 11.40
N ARG A 63 6.28 -13.83 10.49
CA ARG A 63 4.87 -13.49 10.77
C ARG A 63 4.67 -12.27 11.68
N THR A 64 5.73 -11.52 11.95
CA THR A 64 5.63 -10.24 12.62
C THR A 64 4.66 -9.32 11.86
N GLY A 65 3.73 -8.70 12.58
CA GLY A 65 2.73 -7.82 11.99
C GLY A 65 1.56 -8.52 11.30
N GLU A 66 1.51 -9.86 11.21
CA GLU A 66 0.32 -10.54 10.63
C GLU A 66 -0.96 -10.22 11.42
N HIS A 67 -0.86 -10.08 12.75
CA HIS A 67 -2.00 -9.84 13.64
C HIS A 67 -2.72 -8.50 13.43
N ILE A 68 -2.08 -7.50 12.80
CA ILE A 68 -2.70 -6.21 12.46
C ILE A 68 -3.32 -6.19 11.07
N LEU A 69 -3.17 -7.27 10.29
CA LEU A 69 -3.79 -7.39 8.98
C LEU A 69 -5.29 -7.69 9.11
N PRO A 70 -6.11 -7.38 8.09
CA PRO A 70 -7.52 -7.74 8.11
C PRO A 70 -7.67 -9.27 8.22
N PRO A 71 -8.73 -9.77 8.89
CA PRO A 71 -8.94 -11.20 9.09
C PRO A 71 -8.83 -12.02 7.80
N ALA A 72 -9.43 -11.54 6.70
CA ALA A 72 -9.33 -12.18 5.39
C ALA A 72 -7.87 -12.35 4.90
N VAL A 73 -6.99 -11.36 5.10
CA VAL A 73 -5.58 -11.47 4.70
C VAL A 73 -4.85 -12.48 5.57
N GLN A 74 -5.12 -12.49 6.89
CA GLN A 74 -4.53 -13.47 7.80
C GLN A 74 -4.88 -14.90 7.37
N GLU A 75 -6.13 -15.13 6.98
CA GLU A 75 -6.60 -16.42 6.45
C GLU A 75 -5.90 -16.78 5.13
N MET A 76 -5.85 -15.87 4.17
CA MET A 76 -5.14 -16.10 2.89
C MET A 76 -3.67 -16.46 3.13
N LEU A 77 -2.95 -15.74 3.99
CA LEU A 77 -1.55 -16.02 4.31
C LEU A 77 -1.37 -17.38 5.00
N ALA A 78 -2.29 -17.76 5.89
CA ALA A 78 -2.28 -19.07 6.52
C ALA A 78 -2.46 -20.19 5.48
N ILE A 79 -3.42 -20.04 4.57
CA ILE A 79 -3.68 -20.99 3.48
C ILE A 79 -2.49 -21.09 2.53
N LEU A 80 -1.92 -19.97 2.09
CA LEU A 80 -0.74 -19.95 1.22
C LEU A 80 0.44 -20.73 1.82
N ARG A 81 0.62 -20.62 3.15
CA ARG A 81 1.67 -21.34 3.87
C ARG A 81 1.35 -22.82 4.03
N SER A 82 0.11 -23.18 4.40
CA SER A 82 -0.27 -24.60 4.61
C SER A 82 -0.20 -25.41 3.32
N HIS A 83 -0.54 -24.81 2.18
CA HIS A 83 -0.54 -25.47 0.86
C HIS A 83 0.74 -25.23 0.05
N GLN A 84 1.73 -24.55 0.61
CA GLN A 84 3.00 -24.22 -0.07
C GLN A 84 2.80 -23.54 -1.45
N ILE A 85 1.78 -22.70 -1.56
CA ILE A 85 1.43 -22.03 -2.82
C ILE A 85 2.45 -20.94 -3.12
N ILE A 86 3.07 -20.99 -4.30
CA ILE A 86 4.14 -20.07 -4.73
C ILE A 86 3.57 -18.88 -5.50
N SER A 87 2.48 -19.10 -6.24
CA SER A 87 1.73 -18.08 -6.97
C SER A 87 0.24 -18.23 -6.73
N TYR A 88 -0.48 -17.11 -6.64
CA TYR A 88 -1.93 -17.10 -6.41
C TYR A 88 -2.61 -16.02 -7.25
N ASN A 89 -3.90 -16.19 -7.50
CA ASN A 89 -4.79 -15.20 -8.07
C ASN A 89 -5.84 -14.79 -7.01
N ILE A 90 -6.56 -13.70 -7.24
CA ILE A 90 -7.62 -13.20 -6.38
C ILE A 90 -8.88 -12.93 -7.19
N SER A 91 -10.05 -12.95 -6.55
CA SER A 91 -11.32 -12.62 -7.20
C SER A 91 -11.40 -11.15 -7.59
N GLY A 92 -12.34 -10.85 -8.48
CA GLY A 92 -12.63 -9.46 -8.86
C GLY A 92 -13.08 -8.61 -7.66
N LYS A 93 -13.83 -9.19 -6.72
CA LYS A 93 -14.21 -8.47 -5.49
C LYS A 93 -13.01 -8.12 -4.62
N ILE A 94 -12.07 -9.06 -4.43
CA ILE A 94 -10.83 -8.80 -3.67
C ILE A 94 -9.95 -7.78 -4.40
N MET A 95 -9.84 -7.89 -5.73
CA MET A 95 -9.11 -6.93 -6.56
C MET A 95 -9.67 -5.49 -6.45
N ASN A 96 -11.00 -5.38 -6.38
CA ASN A 96 -11.70 -4.09 -6.30
C ASN A 96 -11.75 -3.51 -4.87
N ASP A 97 -11.21 -4.20 -3.87
CA ASP A 97 -10.94 -3.65 -2.55
C ASP A 97 -9.45 -3.24 -2.50
N PRO A 98 -9.12 -1.94 -2.65
CA PRO A 98 -7.73 -1.49 -2.72
C PRO A 98 -6.94 -1.82 -1.46
N THR A 99 -7.59 -1.81 -0.30
CA THR A 99 -6.92 -2.07 0.97
C THR A 99 -6.60 -3.55 1.10
N LEU A 100 -7.55 -4.42 0.75
CA LEU A 100 -7.36 -5.86 0.83
C LEU A 100 -6.34 -6.33 -0.21
N HIS A 101 -6.46 -5.86 -1.45
CA HIS A 101 -5.54 -6.14 -2.55
C HIS A 101 -4.11 -5.74 -2.19
N GLN A 102 -3.88 -4.50 -1.75
CA GLN A 102 -2.54 -4.05 -1.37
C GLN A 102 -1.97 -4.92 -0.24
N ARG A 103 -2.74 -5.13 0.83
CA ARG A 103 -2.25 -5.86 2.01
C ARG A 103 -1.91 -7.32 1.71
N ILE A 104 -2.69 -8.03 0.88
CA ILE A 104 -2.33 -9.40 0.50
C ILE A 104 -1.09 -9.43 -0.39
N VAL A 105 -0.96 -8.52 -1.35
CA VAL A 105 0.22 -8.46 -2.24
C VAL A 105 1.50 -8.17 -1.46
N GLU A 106 1.46 -7.20 -0.55
CA GLU A 106 2.62 -6.84 0.27
C GLU A 106 2.98 -7.94 1.27
N SER A 107 1.99 -8.50 1.95
CA SER A 107 2.23 -9.44 3.05
C SER A 107 2.52 -10.87 2.58
N ALA A 108 2.11 -11.24 1.36
CA ALA A 108 2.33 -12.57 0.82
C ALA A 108 3.76 -12.78 0.28
N TRP A 109 4.55 -11.71 0.12
CA TRP A 109 5.93 -11.80 -0.36
C TRP A 109 6.71 -12.87 0.43
N PRO A 110 7.44 -13.78 -0.23
CA PRO A 110 7.84 -13.77 -1.65
C PRO A 110 6.85 -14.44 -2.62
N ARG A 111 5.68 -14.89 -2.16
CA ARG A 111 4.65 -15.52 -3.02
C ARG A 111 4.00 -14.46 -3.87
N ARG A 112 3.89 -14.72 -5.18
CA ARG A 112 3.48 -13.69 -6.14
C ARG A 112 2.00 -13.80 -6.50
N MET A 113 1.33 -12.66 -6.52
CA MET A 113 0.04 -12.55 -7.20
C MET A 113 0.28 -12.65 -8.72
N SER A 114 -0.42 -13.56 -9.39
CA SER A 114 -0.36 -13.76 -10.83
C SER A 114 -1.76 -14.05 -11.39
N PRO A 115 -2.18 -13.37 -12.46
CA PRO A 115 -3.45 -13.66 -13.13
C PRO A 115 -3.48 -15.07 -13.75
N GLU A 116 -2.31 -15.66 -14.04
CA GLU A 116 -2.16 -17.00 -14.63
C GLU A 116 -2.21 -18.13 -13.59
N SER A 117 -2.28 -17.80 -12.29
CA SER A 117 -2.34 -18.81 -11.25
C SER A 117 -3.70 -19.50 -11.20
N ASN A 118 -3.69 -20.84 -11.26
CA ASN A 118 -4.85 -21.69 -11.06
C ASN A 118 -5.37 -21.68 -9.61
N TYR A 119 -4.49 -21.40 -8.64
CA TYR A 119 -4.87 -21.17 -7.25
C TYR A 119 -5.46 -19.78 -7.12
N LYS A 120 -6.74 -19.67 -6.73
CA LYS A 120 -7.46 -18.40 -6.64
C LYS A 120 -8.14 -18.25 -5.29
N PHE A 121 -7.96 -17.10 -4.65
CA PHE A 121 -8.76 -16.72 -3.49
C PHE A 121 -10.05 -16.04 -3.93
N ILE A 122 -11.15 -16.43 -3.31
CA ILE A 122 -12.47 -15.83 -3.46
C ILE A 122 -13.08 -15.59 -2.08
N PHE A 123 -13.99 -14.63 -1.94
CA PHE A 123 -14.82 -14.56 -0.75
C PHE A 123 -15.81 -15.73 -0.71
N ILE A 124 -16.23 -16.14 0.49
CA ILE A 124 -17.26 -17.19 0.63
C ILE A 124 -18.57 -16.77 -0.06
N SER A 125 -18.89 -15.48 -0.05
CA SER A 125 -20.06 -14.92 -0.75
C SER A 125 -19.97 -14.99 -2.28
N GLU A 126 -18.85 -15.44 -2.84
CA GLU A 126 -18.64 -15.65 -4.28
C GLU A 126 -18.66 -17.12 -4.69
N LEU A 127 -18.74 -18.04 -3.72
CA LEU A 127 -18.52 -19.47 -3.98
C LEU A 127 -19.52 -20.06 -4.98
N ASP A 128 -20.80 -19.68 -4.87
CA ASP A 128 -21.86 -20.19 -5.74
C ASP A 128 -21.70 -19.77 -7.21
N ASN A 129 -20.89 -18.73 -7.49
CA ASN A 129 -20.61 -18.24 -8.83
C ASN A 129 -19.38 -18.91 -9.48
N SER A 130 -18.73 -19.85 -8.79
CA SER A 130 -17.45 -20.43 -9.19
C SER A 130 -17.60 -21.84 -9.79
N SER A 131 -18.47 -22.00 -10.80
CA SER A 131 -18.90 -23.31 -11.33
C SER A 131 -17.78 -24.20 -11.90
N ASN A 132 -16.61 -23.65 -12.24
CA ASN A 132 -15.49 -24.38 -12.84
C ASN A 132 -14.27 -24.54 -11.91
N CYS A 133 -14.37 -24.16 -10.63
CA CYS A 133 -13.25 -24.28 -9.70
C CYS A 133 -13.54 -25.29 -8.59
N ARG A 134 -12.54 -26.09 -8.23
CA ARG A 134 -12.61 -27.02 -7.11
C ARG A 134 -12.18 -26.33 -5.83
N GLU A 135 -13.00 -26.40 -4.78
CA GLU A 135 -12.63 -25.94 -3.45
C GLU A 135 -11.44 -26.76 -2.89
N ILE A 136 -10.41 -26.07 -2.41
CA ILE A 136 -9.25 -26.66 -1.72
C ILE A 136 -9.41 -26.50 -0.22
N GLU A 137 -9.63 -25.27 0.23
CA GLU A 137 -9.76 -24.95 1.65
C GLU A 137 -10.66 -23.74 1.84
N ARG A 138 -11.61 -23.85 2.77
CA ARG A 138 -12.50 -22.76 3.20
C ARG A 138 -12.17 -22.34 4.62
N ARG A 139 -12.10 -21.02 4.83
CA ARG A 139 -11.97 -20.39 6.14
C ARG A 139 -13.22 -19.55 6.43
N LYS A 140 -13.16 -18.56 7.33
CA LYS A 140 -14.33 -17.80 7.76
C LYS A 140 -14.69 -16.69 6.77
N GLU A 141 -13.70 -16.04 6.17
CA GLU A 141 -13.89 -14.92 5.24
C GLU A 141 -13.65 -15.34 3.79
N VAL A 142 -12.68 -16.24 3.57
CA VAL A 142 -12.18 -16.58 2.24
C VAL A 142 -12.13 -18.08 1.97
N THR A 143 -12.18 -18.42 0.69
CA THR A 143 -12.00 -19.77 0.17
C THR A 143 -10.87 -19.77 -0.85
N LEU A 144 -10.00 -20.75 -0.77
CA LEU A 144 -9.06 -21.09 -1.83
C LEU A 144 -9.69 -22.12 -2.76
N VAL A 145 -9.71 -21.80 -4.05
CA VAL A 145 -10.17 -22.68 -5.10
C VAL A 145 -9.06 -22.94 -6.12
N PHE A 146 -9.18 -24.06 -6.83
CA PHE A 146 -8.35 -24.41 -7.97
C PHE A 146 -9.19 -24.34 -9.25
N CYS A 147 -8.90 -23.38 -10.11
CA CYS A 147 -9.56 -23.20 -11.40
C CYS A 147 -8.68 -23.80 -12.50
N ARG A 148 -9.26 -24.60 -13.40
CA ARG A 148 -8.57 -25.13 -14.59
C ARG A 148 -9.05 -24.42 -15.85
#